data_AF-A0A6L7NBR0-F1
#
_entry.id   AF-A0A6L7NBR0-F1
#
_cell.length_a   1.000
_cell.length_b   1.000
_cell.length_c   1.000
_cell.angle_alpha   90.00
_cell.angle_beta   90.00
_cell.angle_gamma   90.00
#
_symmetry.space_group_name_H-M   'P 1'
#
loop_
_entity.id
_entity.type
_entity.pdbx_description
1 polymer ?
#
loop_
_entity_poly.entity_id
_entity_poly.type
_entity_poly.pdbx_seq_one_letter_code
_entity_poly.pdbx_strand_id
1 'polypeptide(L)'
;MKTDVRRRSPTWDRIKFVVLILFFLGILISAKVTAPFTTFGQAFGDTWNETFGRVLMIALPIELLRQIHYYVSEKWARYNRFWAQGFFGGIERQAHRRLKPWTRFRLGRYVRILIFLLILGSVVDY
;
A
#
# COMPACT_ATOMS: atom_id res chain seq x y z
N MET A 1 32.01 9.30 3.06
CA MET A 1 31.21 9.02 1.86
C MET A 1 29.79 8.69 2.29
N LYS A 2 28.83 9.63 2.17
CA LYS A 2 27.42 9.35 2.51
C LYS A 2 26.94 8.32 1.49
N THR A 3 26.63 7.10 1.94
CA THR A 3 26.12 6.07 1.04
C THR A 3 24.73 6.49 0.60
N ASP A 4 24.56 6.82 -0.68
CA ASP A 4 23.29 7.27 -1.28
C ASP A 4 22.22 6.16 -1.38
N VAL A 5 22.37 5.07 -0.63
CA VAL A 5 21.41 3.98 -0.52
C VAL A 5 20.52 4.18 0.70
N ARG A 6 19.30 3.66 0.61
CA ARG A 6 18.35 3.69 1.73
C ARG A 6 18.90 2.85 2.90
N ARG A 7 18.69 3.33 4.14
CA ARG A 7 19.00 2.56 5.36
C ARG A 7 18.16 1.29 5.38
N ARG A 8 18.80 0.16 5.68
CA ARG A 8 18.12 -1.13 5.84
C ARG A 8 17.09 -1.05 6.97
N SER A 9 15.85 -1.42 6.66
CA SER A 9 14.81 -1.58 7.68
C SER A 9 14.85 -2.99 8.29
N PRO A 10 14.50 -3.17 9.57
CA PRO A 10 14.30 -4.49 10.18
C PRO A 10 13.33 -5.35 9.36
N THR A 11 13.52 -6.67 9.37
CA THR A 11 12.69 -7.59 8.58
C THR A 11 11.21 -7.54 9.00
N TRP A 12 10.93 -7.43 10.30
CA TRP A 12 9.56 -7.32 10.83
C TRP A 12 8.82 -6.10 10.27
N ASP A 13 9.48 -4.95 10.19
CA ASP A 13 8.88 -3.73 9.63
C ASP A 13 8.53 -3.86 8.14
N ARG A 14 9.18 -4.78 7.43
CA ARG A 14 8.87 -5.07 6.02
C ARG A 14 7.65 -5.96 5.91
N ILE A 15 7.59 -7.05 6.68
CA ILE A 15 6.61 -8.12 6.48
C ILE A 15 5.30 -7.90 7.23
N LYS A 16 5.25 -7.08 8.29
CA LYS A 16 4.07 -6.94 9.16
C LYS A 16 2.78 -6.62 8.40
N PHE A 17 2.84 -5.79 7.36
CA PHE A 17 1.67 -5.46 6.55
C PHE A 17 1.24 -6.58 5.62
N VAL A 18 2.19 -7.33 5.03
CA VAL A 18 1.85 -8.54 4.26
C VAL A 18 1.20 -9.58 5.15
N VAL A 19 1.77 -9.82 6.33
CA VAL A 19 1.20 -10.75 7.31
C VAL A 19 -0.22 -10.31 7.70
N LEU A 20 -0.42 -9.02 7.97
CA LEU A 20 -1.74 -8.48 8.30
C LEU A 20 -2.75 -8.65 7.16
N ILE A 21 -2.36 -8.33 5.92
CA ILE A 21 -3.24 -8.47 4.74
C ILE A 21 -3.57 -9.96 4.51
N LEU A 22 -2.57 -10.85 4.55
CA LEU A 22 -2.78 -12.28 4.39
C LEU A 22 -3.62 -12.87 5.52
N PHE A 23 -3.48 -12.37 6.75
CA PHE A 23 -4.30 -12.78 7.88
C PHE A 23 -5.79 -12.46 7.64
N PHE A 24 -6.11 -11.22 7.28
CA PHE A 24 -7.50 -10.85 6.97
C PHE A 24 -8.03 -11.57 5.72
N LEU A 25 -7.23 -11.66 4.65
CA LEU A 25 -7.61 -12.39 3.44
C LEU A 25 -7.89 -13.87 3.73
N GLY A 26 -7.05 -14.49 4.58
CA GLY A 26 -7.22 -15.87 5.04
C GLY A 26 -8.53 -16.05 5.79
N ILE A 27 -8.87 -15.13 6.70
CA ILE A 27 -10.16 -15.14 7.41
C ILE A 27 -11.32 -15.06 6.40
N LEU A 28 -11.30 -14.09 5.48
CA LEU A 28 -12.37 -13.92 4.49
C LEU A 28 -12.57 -15.16 3.62
N ILE A 29 -11.49 -15.69 3.05
CA ILE A 29 -11.55 -16.85 2.16
C ILE A 29 -11.97 -18.10 2.96
N SER A 30 -11.44 -18.30 4.16
CA SER A 30 -11.80 -19.45 5.00
C SER A 30 -13.28 -19.47 5.39
N ALA A 31 -13.85 -18.30 5.71
CA ALA A 31 -15.27 -18.17 6.00
C ALA A 31 -16.13 -18.57 4.79
N LYS A 32 -15.72 -18.21 3.57
CA LYS A 32 -16.43 -18.54 2.33
C LYS A 32 -16.26 -20.00 1.91
N VAL A 33 -15.07 -20.59 2.08
CA VAL A 33 -14.80 -22.01 1.76
C VAL A 33 -15.52 -22.97 2.70
N THR A 34 -15.87 -22.53 3.91
CA THR A 34 -16.65 -23.33 4.86
C THR A 34 -18.13 -23.45 4.46
N ALA A 35 -18.60 -22.61 3.53
CA ALA A 35 -19.96 -22.72 3.00
C ALA A 35 -20.12 -23.98 2.11
N PRO A 36 -21.24 -24.72 2.21
CA PRO A 36 -21.48 -25.88 1.38
C PRO A 36 -21.42 -25.54 -0.11
N PHE A 37 -20.73 -26.37 -0.90
CA PHE A 37 -20.59 -26.28 -2.36
C PHE A 37 -19.74 -25.12 -2.92
N THR A 38 -19.02 -24.38 -2.07
CA THR A 38 -18.13 -23.32 -2.53
C THR A 38 -16.72 -23.86 -2.81
N THR A 39 -16.30 -23.82 -4.07
CA THR A 39 -14.91 -24.15 -4.45
C THR A 39 -13.98 -22.98 -4.15
N PHE A 40 -12.68 -23.23 -3.94
CA PHE A 40 -11.68 -22.18 -3.72
C PHE A 40 -11.72 -21.07 -4.79
N GLY A 41 -11.90 -21.42 -6.07
CA GLY A 41 -12.02 -20.44 -7.16
C GLY A 41 -13.26 -19.55 -7.05
N GLN A 42 -14.38 -20.09 -6.56
CA GLN A 42 -15.60 -19.32 -6.29
C GLN A 42 -15.39 -18.40 -5.10
N ALA A 43 -14.83 -18.90 -4.00
CA ALA A 43 -14.50 -18.08 -2.83
C ALA A 43 -13.57 -16.91 -3.18
N PHE A 44 -12.60 -17.12 -4.08
CA PHE A 44 -11.72 -16.06 -4.58
C PHE A 44 -12.50 -15.02 -5.40
N GLY A 45 -13.36 -15.45 -6.32
CA GLY A 45 -14.23 -14.56 -7.10
C GLY A 45 -15.19 -13.75 -6.21
N ASP A 46 -15.79 -14.39 -5.22
CA ASP A 46 -16.69 -13.76 -4.26
C ASP A 46 -15.94 -12.72 -3.41
N THR A 47 -14.71 -13.03 -2.99
CA THR A 47 -13.83 -12.07 -2.29
C THR A 47 -13.45 -10.88 -3.19
N TRP A 48 -13.40 -11.05 -4.52
CA TRP A 48 -13.09 -9.96 -5.47
C TRP A 48 -14.29 -9.04 -5.72
N ASN A 49 -15.48 -9.61 -5.71
CA ASN A 49 -16.72 -8.85 -5.90
C ASN A 49 -17.11 -8.05 -4.65
N GLU A 50 -16.61 -8.45 -3.48
CA GLU A 50 -16.78 -7.77 -2.21
C GLU A 50 -15.85 -6.57 -2.06
N THR A 51 -16.38 -5.45 -1.56
CA THR A 51 -15.62 -4.18 -1.47
C THR A 51 -14.37 -4.34 -0.60
N PHE A 52 -14.49 -4.93 0.60
CA PHE A 52 -13.37 -5.14 1.50
C PHE A 52 -12.35 -6.15 0.94
N GLY A 53 -12.83 -7.29 0.43
CA GLY A 53 -11.97 -8.33 -0.15
C GLY A 53 -11.18 -7.81 -1.36
N ARG A 54 -11.80 -7.01 -2.22
CA ARG A 54 -11.14 -6.32 -3.33
C ARG A 54 -10.06 -5.35 -2.86
N VAL A 55 -10.35 -4.56 -1.82
CA VAL A 55 -9.35 -3.64 -1.23
C VAL A 55 -8.14 -4.41 -0.72
N LEU A 56 -8.34 -5.52 0.00
CA LEU A 56 -7.25 -6.37 0.49
C LEU A 56 -6.44 -7.01 -0.65
N MET A 57 -7.13 -7.53 -1.67
CA MET A 57 -6.49 -8.14 -2.84
C MET A 57 -5.71 -7.15 -3.69
N ILE A 58 -6.10 -5.88 -3.74
CA ILE A 58 -5.34 -4.81 -4.38
C ILE A 58 -4.20 -4.33 -3.46
N ALA A 59 -4.42 -4.29 -2.15
CA ALA A 59 -3.40 -3.88 -1.19
C ALA A 59 -2.20 -4.83 -1.17
N LEU A 60 -2.42 -6.15 -1.33
CA LEU A 60 -1.37 -7.15 -1.34
C LEU A 60 -0.30 -6.91 -2.42
N PRO A 61 -0.62 -6.83 -3.73
CA PRO A 61 0.37 -6.56 -4.77
C PRO A 61 1.00 -5.17 -4.63
N ILE A 62 0.26 -4.15 -4.19
CA ILE A 62 0.82 -2.81 -3.91
C ILE A 62 1.90 -2.90 -2.83
N GLU A 63 1.63 -3.64 -1.76
CA GLU A 63 2.55 -3.86 -0.66
C GLU A 63 3.79 -4.67 -1.10
N LEU A 64 3.61 -5.70 -1.93
CA LEU A 64 4.74 -6.43 -2.52
C LEU A 64 5.60 -5.53 -3.42
N LEU A 65 4.98 -4.69 -4.25
CA LEU A 65 5.69 -3.70 -5.06
C LEU A 65 6.47 -2.72 -4.18
N ARG A 66 5.90 -2.27 -3.05
CA ARG A 66 6.60 -1.42 -2.07
C ARG A 66 7.84 -2.12 -1.50
N GLN A 67 7.73 -3.41 -1.17
CA GLN A 67 8.86 -4.17 -0.65
C GLN A 67 9.96 -4.36 -1.69
N ILE A 68 9.60 -4.70 -2.94
CA ILE A 68 10.54 -4.77 -4.06
C ILE A 68 11.24 -3.42 -4.24
N HIS A 69 10.47 -2.32 -4.26
CA HIS A 69 11.02 -0.97 -4.40
C HIS A 69 12.02 -0.62 -3.30
N TYR A 70 11.74 -0.96 -2.04
CA TYR A 70 12.67 -0.73 -0.93
C TYR A 70 13.90 -1.63 -1.00
N TYR A 71 13.74 -2.89 -1.38
CA TYR A 71 14.86 -3.80 -1.57
C TYR A 71 15.81 -3.32 -2.67
N VAL A 72 15.28 -2.85 -3.81
CA VAL A 72 16.08 -2.28 -4.89
C VAL A 72 16.78 -0.99 -4.42
N SER A 73 16.09 -0.13 -3.66
CA SER A 73 16.65 1.12 -3.13
C SER A 73 17.76 0.91 -2.08
N GLU A 74 17.77 -0.23 -1.39
CA GLU A 74 18.85 -0.61 -0.47
C GLU A 74 20.10 -1.11 -1.20
N LYS A 75 19.94 -1.64 -2.42
CA LYS A 75 21.04 -2.21 -3.22
C LYS A 75 21.59 -1.26 -4.28
N TRP A 76 20.76 -0.36 -4.81
CA TRP A 76 21.11 0.47 -5.96
C TRP A 76 20.98 1.97 -5.65
N ALA A 77 22.12 2.60 -5.35
CA ALA A 77 22.20 4.03 -5.03
C ALA A 77 21.63 4.94 -6.13
N ARG A 78 21.80 4.59 -7.40
CA ARG A 78 21.27 5.38 -8.52
C ARG A 78 19.74 5.31 -8.58
N TYR A 79 19.17 4.12 -8.35
CA TYR A 79 17.72 3.95 -8.27
C TYR A 79 17.14 4.73 -7.08
N ASN A 80 17.74 4.60 -5.90
CA ASN A 80 17.31 5.37 -4.73
C ASN A 80 17.36 6.88 -4.98
N ARG A 81 18.45 7.41 -5.59
CA ARG A 81 18.55 8.82 -5.96
C ARG A 81 17.54 9.25 -7.03
N PHE A 82 17.30 8.42 -8.04
CA PHE A 82 16.30 8.70 -9.08
C PHE A 82 14.91 8.90 -8.47
N TRP A 83 14.50 8.01 -7.56
CA TRP A 83 13.20 8.14 -6.90
C TRP A 83 13.18 9.30 -5.90
N ALA A 84 14.18 9.41 -5.03
CA ALA A 84 14.23 10.43 -4.00
C ALA A 84 14.35 11.86 -4.57
N GLN A 85 15.27 12.09 -5.52
CA GLN A 85 15.58 13.43 -6.03
C GLN A 85 14.92 13.74 -7.36
N GLY A 86 14.64 12.72 -8.18
CA GLY A 86 14.01 12.84 -9.49
C GLY A 86 12.49 12.87 -9.39
N PHE A 87 11.87 11.70 -9.19
CA PHE A 87 10.41 11.56 -9.20
C PHE A 87 9.75 12.31 -8.02
N PHE A 88 10.06 11.95 -6.77
CA PHE A 88 9.46 12.60 -5.60
C PHE A 88 9.98 14.02 -5.42
N GLY A 89 11.29 14.25 -5.56
CA GLY A 89 11.86 15.59 -5.50
C GLY A 89 11.32 16.53 -6.59
N GLY A 90 11.01 16.01 -7.79
CA GLY A 90 10.38 16.77 -8.87
C GLY A 90 8.94 17.16 -8.53
N ILE A 91 8.14 16.22 -8.04
CA ILE A 91 6.77 16.48 -7.56
C ILE A 91 6.79 17.49 -6.43
N GLU A 92 7.70 17.37 -5.46
CA GLU A 92 7.81 18.31 -4.35
C GLU A 92 8.22 19.71 -4.81
N ARG A 93 9.20 19.82 -5.72
CA ARG A 93 9.58 21.11 -6.32
C ARG A 93 8.41 21.75 -7.09
N GLN A 94 7.64 20.96 -7.84
CA GLN A 94 6.49 21.45 -8.58
C GLN A 94 5.34 21.86 -7.66
N ALA A 95 5.07 21.07 -6.62
CA ALA A 95 4.11 21.40 -5.57
C ALA A 95 4.52 22.67 -4.82
N HIS A 96 5.81 22.84 -4.50
CA HIS A 96 6.30 24.02 -3.81
C HIS A 96 6.24 25.29 -4.69
N ARG A 97 6.45 25.16 -6.00
CA ARG A 97 6.32 26.27 -6.94
C ARG A 97 4.88 26.69 -7.19
N ARG A 98 3.93 25.74 -7.22
CA ARG A 98 2.53 26.02 -7.61
C ARG A 98 1.56 26.14 -6.45
N LEU A 99 1.87 25.59 -5.27
CA LEU A 99 0.95 25.57 -4.13
C LEU A 99 1.50 26.39 -2.97
N LYS A 100 0.68 27.28 -2.42
CA LYS A 100 1.00 27.99 -1.18
C LYS A 100 1.20 26.98 -0.03
N PRO A 101 2.09 27.26 0.94
CA PRO A 101 2.38 26.36 2.07
C PRO A 101 1.12 25.91 2.81
N TRP A 102 0.18 26.83 3.02
CA TRP A 102 -1.10 26.58 3.69
C TRP A 102 -2.04 25.62 2.93
N THR A 103 -2.03 25.67 1.59
CA THR A 103 -2.83 24.77 0.75
C THR A 103 -2.21 23.38 0.73
N ARG A 104 -0.88 23.26 0.66
CA ARG A 104 -0.16 21.98 0.68
C ARG A 104 -0.45 21.18 1.95
N PHE A 105 -0.43 21.85 3.10
CA PHE A 105 -0.73 21.20 4.38
C PHE A 105 -2.17 20.67 4.45
N ARG A 106 -3.15 21.46 4.00
CA ARG A 106 -4.56 21.04 3.95
C ARG A 106 -4.79 19.90 2.96
N LEU A 107 -4.22 19.98 1.77
CA LEU A 107 -4.34 18.92 0.77
C LEU A 107 -3.80 17.59 1.31
N GLY A 108 -2.63 17.59 1.97
CA GLY A 108 -2.08 16.39 2.58
C GLY A 108 -2.98 15.81 3.69
N ARG A 109 -3.62 16.68 4.49
CA ARG A 109 -4.60 16.26 5.49
C ARG A 109 -5.85 15.66 4.85
N TYR A 110 -6.45 16.32 3.86
CA TYR A 110 -7.66 15.84 3.20
C TYR A 110 -7.43 14.53 2.46
N VAL A 111 -6.29 14.36 1.79
CA VAL A 111 -5.93 13.10 1.14
C VAL A 111 -5.83 11.97 2.17
N ARG A 112 -5.19 12.20 3.34
CA ARG A 112 -5.11 11.19 4.41
C ARG A 112 -6.49 10.83 4.96
N ILE A 113 -7.34 11.83 5.22
CA ILE A 113 -8.71 11.62 5.69
C ILE A 113 -9.51 10.84 4.65
N LEU A 114 -9.41 11.22 3.37
CA LEU A 114 -10.11 10.55 2.28
C LEU A 114 -9.70 9.09 2.16
N ILE A 115 -8.40 8.79 2.18
CA ILE A 115 -7.91 7.40 2.16
C ILE A 115 -8.45 6.63 3.37
N PHE A 116 -8.42 7.22 4.56
CA PHE A 116 -8.96 6.59 5.76
C PHE A 116 -10.46 6.31 5.63
N LEU A 117 -11.25 7.26 5.13
CA LEU A 117 -12.69 7.10 4.91
C LEU A 117 -12.99 6.05 3.84
N LEU A 118 -12.20 5.95 2.77
CA LEU A 118 -12.38 4.92 1.75
C LEU A 118 -12.15 3.52 2.33
N ILE A 119 -11.13 3.34 3.17
CA ILE A 119 -10.86 2.08 3.85
C ILE A 119 -11.97 1.78 4.87
N LEU A 120 -12.36 2.76 5.68
CA LEU A 120 -13.39 2.57 6.69
C LEU A 120 -14.75 2.24 6.06
N GLY A 121 -15.13 2.95 4.99
CA GLY A 121 -16.32 2.64 4.21
C GLY A 121 -16.28 1.22 3.67
N SER A 122 -15.16 0.79 3.08
CA SER A 122 -15.03 -0.58 2.57
C SER A 122 -15.21 -1.67 3.64
N VAL A 123 -14.89 -1.38 4.90
CA VAL A 123 -15.05 -2.30 6.03
C VAL A 123 -16.48 -2.29 6.54
N VAL A 124 -17.15 -1.14 6.57
CA VAL A 124 -18.54 -1.01 7.03
C VAL A 124 -19.52 -1.62 6.03
N ASP A 125 -19.20 -1.59 4.73
CA ASP A 125 -20.00 -2.18 3.67
C ASP A 125 -19.86 -3.72 3.56
N TYR A 126 -19.14 -4.38 4.50
CA TYR A 126 -18.91 -5.84 4.56
C TYR A 126 -19.89 -6.52 5.53
#